data_AF-A0A3M8G9L2-F1
#
_entry.id   AF-A0A3M8G9L2-F1
#
_cell.length_a   1.000
_cell.length_b   1.000
_cell.length_c   1.000
_cell.angle_alpha   90.00
_cell.angle_beta   90.00
_cell.angle_gamma   90.00
#
_symmetry.space_group_name_H-M   'P 1'
#
loop_
_entity.id
_entity.type
_entity.pdbx_description
1 polymer ?
#
loop_
_entity_poly.entity_id
_entity_poly.type
_entity_poly.pdbx_seq_one_letter_code
_entity_poly.pdbx_strand_id
1 'polypeptide(L)' 'MRALERPELNGIVGMTVNERLYVSGLMDDFDKYKKSNQQFARFILERLKVDPSSIEKIL' A
#
# COMPACT_ATOMS: atom_id res chain seq x y z
N MET A 1 13.90 18.83 23.14
CA MET A 1 13.65 18.53 21.71
C MET A 1 13.41 17.03 21.58
N ARG A 2 12.18 16.59 21.31
CA ARG A 2 11.94 15.21 20.89
C ARG A 2 12.25 15.15 19.40
N ALA A 3 13.29 14.42 19.02
CA ALA A 3 13.46 14.01 17.64
C ALA A 3 12.15 13.35 17.20
N LEU A 4 11.66 13.74 16.03
CA LEU A 4 10.53 13.11 15.38
C LEU A 4 10.88 11.62 15.24
N GLU A 5 10.34 10.80 16.14
CA GLU A 5 10.35 9.35 16.01
C GLU A 5 9.73 9.06 14.65
N ARG A 6 10.56 8.64 13.70
CA ARG A 6 10.06 8.05 12.47
C ARG A 6 9.14 6.93 12.95
N PRO A 7 7.82 6.94 12.61
CA PRO A 7 6.95 5.88 13.07
C PRO A 7 7.60 4.58 12.61
N GLU A 8 8.00 3.75 13.59
CA GLU A 8 8.69 2.51 13.30
C GLU A 8 7.79 1.75 12.33
N LEU A 9 8.32 1.37 11.17
CA LEU A 9 7.64 0.55 10.16
C LEU A 9 7.34 -0.87 10.69
N ASN A 10 7.49 -1.09 11.99
CA ASN A 10 7.19 -2.32 12.73
C ASN A 10 5.71 -2.71 12.61
N GLY A 11 4.82 -1.78 12.23
CA GLY A 11 3.40 -2.09 11.98
C GLY A 11 3.12 -2.82 10.67
N ILE A 12 4.02 -2.81 9.68
CA ILE A 12 3.73 -3.35 8.35
C ILE A 12 4.04 -4.86 8.25
N VAL A 13 4.99 -5.33 9.04
CA VAL A 13 5.44 -6.73 9.04
C VAL A 13 4.35 -7.60 9.66
N GLY A 14 3.65 -8.37 8.83
CA GLY A 14 2.54 -9.23 9.23
C GLY A 14 1.16 -8.79 8.71
N MET A 15 1.05 -7.56 8.18
CA MET A 15 -0.18 -7.12 7.52
C MET A 15 -0.30 -7.75 6.13
N THR A 16 -1.53 -8.09 5.76
CA THR A 16 -1.95 -8.36 4.40
C THR A 16 -1.97 -7.08 3.56
N VAL A 17 -2.09 -7.22 2.23
CA VAL A 17 -2.23 -6.06 1.33
C VAL A 17 -3.49 -5.25 1.64
N ASN A 18 -4.62 -5.93 1.89
CA ASN A 18 -5.89 -5.27 2.21
C ASN A 18 -5.82 -4.46 3.51
N GLU A 19 -5.18 -5.00 4.55
CA GLU A 19 -5.00 -4.27 5.81
C GLU A 19 -4.13 -3.03 5.61
N ARG A 20 -3.07 -3.12 4.79
CA ARG A 20 -2.26 -1.95 4.43
C ARG A 20 -3.06 -0.90 3.67
N LEU A 21 -3.90 -1.31 2.72
CA LEU A 21 -4.79 -0.41 1.98
C LEU A 21 -5.79 0.28 2.92
N TYR A 22 -6.36 -0.47 3.87
CA TYR A 22 -7.29 0.07 4.86
C TYR A 22 -6.62 1.07 5.81
N VAL A 23 -5.50 0.69 6.45
CA VAL A 23 -4.78 1.55 7.41
C VAL A 23 -4.22 2.82 6.75
N SER A 24 -3.84 2.74 5.47
CA SER A 24 -3.38 3.91 4.71
C SER A 24 -4.50 4.81 4.18
N GLY A 25 -5.76 4.38 4.27
CA GLY A 25 -6.90 5.10 3.69
C GLY A 25 -6.92 5.08 2.16
N LEU A 26 -6.15 4.19 1.52
CA LEU A 26 -6.02 4.11 0.05
C LEU A 26 -6.92 3.04 -0.57
N MET A 27 -7.79 2.39 0.19
CA MET A 27 -8.65 1.30 -0.30
C MET A 27 -9.54 1.76 -1.46
N ASP A 28 -10.29 2.85 -1.29
CA ASP A 28 -11.23 3.36 -2.30
C ASP A 28 -10.51 3.85 -3.55
N ASP A 29 -9.37 4.53 -3.37
CA ASP A 29 -8.53 4.98 -4.47
C ASP A 29 -7.95 3.79 -5.24
N PHE A 30 -7.45 2.78 -4.54
CA PHE A 30 -6.94 1.57 -5.18
C PHE A 30 -8.03 0.88 -6.00
N ASP A 31 -9.23 0.69 -5.46
CA ASP A 31 -10.35 0.06 -6.17
C ASP A 31 -10.80 0.85 -7.39
N LYS A 32 -10.80 2.18 -7.30
CA LYS A 32 -11.09 3.08 -8.42
C LYS A 32 -10.02 2.95 -9.51
N TYR A 33 -8.75 3.15 -9.15
CA TYR A 33 -7.66 3.18 -10.11
C TYR A 33 -7.32 1.79 -10.67
N LYS A 34 -7.60 0.71 -9.95
CA LYS A 34 -7.46 -0.65 -10.46
C LYS A 34 -8.24 -0.87 -11.76
N LYS A 35 -9.39 -0.19 -11.92
CA LYS A 35 -10.27 -0.30 -13.10
C LYS A 35 -9.96 0.73 -14.17
N SER A 36 -9.49 1.93 -13.80
CA SER A 36 -9.37 3.06 -14.73
C SER A 36 -7.94 3.47 -15.07
N ASN A 37 -6.96 3.13 -14.22
CA ASN A 37 -5.56 3.49 -14.37
C ASN A 37 -4.66 2.52 -13.59
N GLN A 38 -4.31 1.40 -14.20
CA GLN A 38 -3.48 0.36 -13.59
C GLN A 38 -2.09 0.87 -13.16
N GLN A 39 -1.54 1.88 -13.83
CA GLN A 39 -0.25 2.45 -13.46
C GLN A 39 -0.31 3.15 -12.09
N PHE A 40 -1.41 3.84 -11.80
CA PHE A 40 -1.62 4.46 -10.50
C PHE A 40 -1.94 3.44 -9.40
N ALA A 41 -2.70 2.37 -9.74
CA ALA A 41 -2.93 1.26 -8.83
C ALA A 41 -1.62 0.53 -8.46
N ARG A 42 -0.71 0.31 -9.42
CA ARG A 42 0.65 -0.19 -9.17
C ARG A 42 1.41 0.72 -8.22
N PHE A 43 1.42 2.02 -8.47
CA PHE A 43 2.10 3.00 -7.62
C PHE A 43 1.63 2.93 -6.15
N ILE A 44 0.32 2.76 -5.91
CA ILE A 44 -0.23 2.57 -4.57
C ILE A 44 0.36 1.31 -3.90
N LEU A 45 0.35 0.16 -4.60
CA LEU A 45 0.86 -1.10 -4.05
C LEU A 45 2.36 -1.04 -3.76
N GLU A 46 3.16 -0.41 -4.64
CA GLU A 46 4.59 -0.18 -4.42
C GLU A 46 4.84 0.71 -3.19
N ARG A 47 4.02 1.76 -3.00
CA ARG A 47 4.12 2.65 -1.84
C ARG A 47 3.81 1.93 -0.53
N LEU A 48 2.90 0.97 -0.59
CA LEU A 48 2.54 0.04 0.49
C LEU A 48 3.51 -1.14 0.64
N LYS A 49 4.66 -1.11 -0.05
CA LYS A 49 5.72 -2.14 0.05
C LYS A 49 5.23 -3.55 -0.29
N VAL A 50 4.22 -3.66 -1.15
CA VAL A 50 3.85 -4.95 -1.76
C VAL A 50 4.97 -5.37 -2.70
N ASP A 51 5.37 -6.64 -2.65
CA ASP A 51 6.43 -7.14 -3.50
C ASP A 51 5.97 -7.19 -4.97
N PRO A 52 6.89 -7.00 -5.94
CA PRO A 52 6.54 -6.98 -7.35
C PRO A 52 5.77 -8.22 -7.81
N SER A 53 6.10 -9.41 -7.30
CA SER A 53 5.45 -10.65 -7.72
C SER A 53 3.98 -10.73 -7.29
N SER A 54 3.65 -10.16 -6.12
CA SER A 54 2.27 -10.00 -5.68
C SER A 54 1.54 -8.92 -6.47
N ILE A 55 2.21 -7.83 -6.85
CA ILE A 55 1.61 -6.77 -7.69
C ILE A 55 1.14 -7.34 -9.03
N GLU A 56 1.97 -8.14 -9.71
CA GLU A 56 1.61 -8.78 -10.98
C GLU A 56 0.45 -9.78 -10.85
N LYS A 57 0.18 -10.30 -9.65
CA LYS A 57 -0.97 -11.20 -9.40
C LYS A 57 -2.25 -10.44 -9.05
N ILE A 58 -2.12 -9.23 -8.52
CA ILE A 58 -3.24 -8.42 -8.03
C ILE A 58 -3.87 -7.60 -9.15
N LEU A 59 -3.04 -7.03 -10.03
CA LEU A 59 -3.43 -6.18 -11.15
C LEU A 59 -3.76 -7.00 -12.40
#